data_AF-A0A257X7Z3-F1
#
_entry.id   AF-A0A257X7Z3-F1
#
_cell.length_a   1.000
_cell.length_b   1.000
_cell.length_c   1.000
_cell.angle_alpha   90.00
_cell.angle_beta   90.00
_cell.angle_gamma   90.00
#
_symmetry.space_group_name_H-M   'P 1'
#
loop_
_entity.id
_entity.type
_entity.pdbx_description
1 polymer ?
#
loop_
_entity_poly.entity_id
_entity_poly.type
_entity_poly.pdbx_seq_one_letter_code
_entity_poly.pdbx_strand_id
1 'polypeptide(L)'
;MRTFALFLVLTASLSAQQAPYDVFPPAEAPYYRVRYEASTKPGELIFPVNYTVWVPPGVKALRGVIVHQHGCGEGSCKSGLTGAYDLHWQALAKKHDCALMAPSYEQPEKADCQMWCDPRNGSDVAFQKALADLGAKSGHPELAKVPWALWGHSGGGHWAGGMTLLHPERVAAACLRSGVPMLEANPDRPTIKSYTLAEGVSAVPIMCNLGTKEGVTVKEGRFAGAWASNEKFFTAVRAKGGLIGVSVDPFTSHECGNQRYFTILWLDACLGARLPEKSGGALKPMPTKSAWLAPLLGAEATAAAKFAGEKEKAVWLPNEEIAKAWTIYVKDAAIPDATPPPAPTKLVVKGNELTWEAEADMESGLAHFIIERDGKQIGTVPEQPKNPFGRPVFQGLQYSDTPTNPLVEMRFTDKQAEAGKKHEYRVIAVNTVGLKSE
;
A
#
# COMPACT_ATOMS: atom_id res chain seq x y z
N MET A 1 -56.42 -26.10 25.63
CA MET A 1 -55.22 -26.22 24.77
C MET A 1 -54.49 -24.90 24.80
N ARG A 2 -53.31 -24.84 25.44
CA ARG A 2 -52.45 -23.65 25.46
C ARG A 2 -51.38 -23.83 24.39
N THR A 3 -51.45 -23.03 23.34
CA THR A 3 -50.54 -23.03 22.20
C THR A 3 -49.21 -22.39 22.64
N PHE A 4 -48.15 -23.18 22.74
CA PHE A 4 -46.79 -22.68 22.89
C PHE A 4 -46.29 -22.22 21.52
N ALA A 5 -46.09 -20.92 21.34
CA ALA A 5 -45.38 -20.36 20.19
C ALA A 5 -43.87 -20.54 20.45
N LEU A 6 -43.25 -21.46 19.71
CA LEU A 6 -41.82 -21.68 19.71
C LEU A 6 -41.15 -20.59 18.88
N PHE A 7 -40.50 -19.62 19.53
CA PHE A 7 -39.63 -18.67 18.83
C PHE A 7 -38.34 -19.38 18.41
N LEU A 8 -38.24 -19.71 17.12
CA LEU A 8 -37.00 -20.17 16.52
C LEU A 8 -36.07 -18.96 16.38
N VAL A 9 -35.11 -18.82 17.28
CA VAL A 9 -34.00 -17.87 17.13
C VAL A 9 -33.08 -18.44 16.06
N LEU A 10 -33.18 -17.92 14.84
CA LEU A 10 -32.17 -18.12 13.80
C LEU A 10 -30.89 -17.41 14.25
N THR A 11 -30.00 -18.15 14.89
CA THR A 11 -28.61 -17.72 15.08
C THR A 11 -27.97 -17.61 13.70
N ALA A 12 -27.78 -16.40 13.20
CA ALA A 12 -26.88 -16.18 12.07
C ALA A 12 -25.50 -16.69 12.47
N SER A 13 -25.09 -17.82 11.89
CA SER A 13 -23.77 -18.38 12.09
C SER A 13 -22.75 -17.36 11.59
N LEU A 14 -22.08 -16.67 12.51
CA LEU A 14 -20.82 -16.00 12.21
C LEU A 14 -19.84 -17.11 11.86
N SER A 15 -19.68 -17.39 10.57
CA SER A 15 -18.68 -18.34 10.10
C SER A 15 -17.31 -17.77 10.43
N ALA A 16 -16.54 -18.49 11.26
CA ALA A 16 -15.15 -18.17 11.47
C ALA A 16 -14.40 -18.18 10.13
N GLN A 17 -13.39 -17.32 10.03
CA GLN A 17 -12.53 -17.26 8.86
C GLN A 17 -11.89 -18.64 8.64
N GLN A 18 -11.98 -19.15 7.41
CA GLN A 18 -11.45 -20.46 7.06
C GLN A 18 -10.03 -20.34 6.54
N ALA A 19 -9.26 -21.43 6.65
CA ALA A 19 -7.97 -21.54 5.99
C ALA A 19 -8.11 -21.20 4.49
N PRO A 20 -7.13 -20.49 3.90
CA PRO A 20 -5.83 -20.12 4.48
C PRO A 20 -5.80 -18.72 5.12
N TYR A 21 -6.95 -18.17 5.48
CA TYR A 21 -7.06 -16.83 6.06
C TYR A 21 -7.32 -16.83 7.57
N ASP A 22 -7.32 -17.99 8.21
CA ASP A 22 -7.56 -18.19 9.64
C ASP A 22 -6.39 -17.76 10.54
N VAL A 23 -5.21 -17.54 9.96
CA VAL A 23 -4.01 -17.05 10.66
C VAL A 23 -3.72 -15.61 10.26
N PHE A 24 -3.96 -14.67 11.17
CA PHE A 24 -3.73 -13.25 10.94
C PHE A 24 -3.30 -12.54 12.23
N PRO A 25 -2.64 -11.37 12.14
CA PRO A 25 -2.26 -10.62 13.33
C PRO A 25 -3.49 -10.09 14.08
N PRO A 26 -3.41 -9.98 15.43
CA PRO A 26 -4.49 -9.42 16.23
C PRO A 26 -4.76 -7.96 15.83
N ALA A 27 -6.03 -7.57 15.80
CA ALA A 27 -6.46 -6.20 15.52
C ALA A 27 -6.90 -5.50 16.81
N GLU A 28 -5.99 -5.44 17.77
CA GLU A 28 -6.11 -4.64 18.98
C GLU A 28 -5.55 -3.24 18.73
N ALA A 29 -6.05 -2.23 19.43
CA ALA A 29 -5.59 -0.85 19.29
C ALA A 29 -4.05 -0.79 19.30
N PRO A 30 -3.42 -0.08 18.34
CA PRO A 30 -3.99 0.90 17.40
C PRO A 30 -4.59 0.33 16.10
N TYR A 31 -4.78 -0.99 16.02
CA TYR A 31 -5.40 -1.67 14.88
C TYR A 31 -6.86 -1.96 15.15
N TYR A 32 -7.68 -1.90 14.10
CA TYR A 32 -9.10 -2.20 14.16
C TYR A 32 -9.50 -2.99 12.93
N ARG A 33 -10.36 -4.00 13.10
CA ARG A 33 -10.83 -4.85 12.01
C ARG A 33 -12.35 -4.97 11.99
N VAL A 34 -12.91 -4.97 10.79
CA VAL A 34 -14.30 -5.38 10.51
C VAL A 34 -14.27 -6.45 9.44
N ARG A 35 -15.23 -7.38 9.55
CA ARG A 35 -15.45 -8.45 8.58
C ARG A 35 -16.84 -8.31 7.98
N TYR A 36 -16.96 -8.52 6.68
CA TYR A 36 -18.23 -8.72 6.00
C TYR A 36 -18.25 -10.09 5.34
N GLU A 37 -19.38 -10.78 5.47
CA GLU A 37 -19.61 -12.06 4.80
C GLU A 37 -19.97 -11.85 3.33
N ALA A 38 -19.79 -12.91 2.53
CA ALA A 38 -20.23 -12.94 1.14
C ALA A 38 -21.73 -12.65 1.01
N SER A 39 -22.10 -11.82 0.04
CA SER A 39 -23.49 -11.60 -0.34
C SER A 39 -23.91 -12.49 -1.50
N THR A 40 -25.18 -12.91 -1.49
CA THR A 40 -25.84 -13.58 -2.61
C THR A 40 -26.70 -12.62 -3.44
N LYS A 41 -26.78 -11.34 -3.04
CA LYS A 41 -27.61 -10.35 -3.72
C LYS A 41 -26.89 -9.80 -4.96
N PRO A 42 -27.60 -9.58 -6.08
CA PRO A 42 -27.01 -8.99 -7.27
C PRO A 42 -26.33 -7.64 -7.01
N GLY A 43 -25.10 -7.49 -7.47
CA GLY A 43 -24.32 -6.24 -7.35
C GLY A 43 -23.64 -6.02 -5.99
N GLU A 44 -23.90 -6.86 -4.99
CA GLU A 44 -23.16 -6.86 -3.73
C GLU A 44 -21.92 -7.74 -3.81
N LEU A 45 -20.95 -7.49 -2.92
CA LEU A 45 -19.69 -8.22 -2.90
C LEU A 45 -19.91 -9.70 -2.56
N ILE A 46 -19.51 -10.58 -3.47
CA ILE A 46 -19.76 -12.03 -3.36
C ILE A 46 -18.66 -12.80 -2.61
N PHE A 47 -17.60 -12.12 -2.19
CA PHE A 47 -16.53 -12.72 -1.39
C PHE A 47 -16.56 -12.14 0.02
N PRO A 48 -16.32 -12.95 1.06
CA PRO A 48 -16.06 -12.39 2.38
C PRO A 48 -14.82 -11.50 2.32
N VAL A 49 -14.76 -10.50 3.21
CA VAL A 49 -13.65 -9.57 3.25
C VAL A 49 -13.37 -9.10 4.67
N ASN A 50 -12.10 -9.04 5.02
CA ASN A 50 -11.62 -8.36 6.21
C ASN A 50 -11.01 -7.02 5.82
N TYR A 51 -11.44 -5.94 6.46
CA TYR A 51 -10.77 -4.65 6.40
C TYR A 51 -10.06 -4.40 7.72
N THR A 52 -8.73 -4.28 7.67
CA THR A 52 -7.92 -3.89 8.83
C THR A 52 -7.44 -2.45 8.63
N VAL A 53 -7.61 -1.61 9.64
CA VAL A 53 -7.05 -0.25 9.66
C VAL A 53 -6.11 -0.09 10.84
N TRP A 54 -4.98 0.56 10.61
CA TRP A 54 -4.12 1.14 11.62
C TRP A 54 -4.39 2.65 11.70
N VAL A 55 -4.60 3.13 12.91
CA VAL A 55 -4.76 4.57 13.19
C VAL A 55 -3.52 5.05 13.94
N PRO A 56 -2.83 6.11 13.50
CA PRO A 56 -1.63 6.59 14.17
C PRO A 56 -1.91 6.89 15.65
N PRO A 57 -1.15 6.29 16.59
CA PRO A 57 -1.35 6.53 18.02
C PRO A 57 -1.30 8.03 18.34
N GLY A 58 -2.34 8.53 19.02
CA GLY A 58 -2.41 9.91 19.49
C GLY A 58 -2.89 10.94 18.44
N VAL A 59 -3.14 10.54 17.20
CA VAL A 59 -3.71 11.43 16.17
C VAL A 59 -5.05 12.01 16.66
N LYS A 60 -5.26 13.32 16.44
CA LYS A 60 -6.46 14.00 16.92
C LYS A 60 -7.60 13.98 15.92
N ALA A 61 -7.27 14.09 14.64
CA ALA A 61 -8.22 13.98 13.55
C ALA A 61 -7.50 13.49 12.31
N LEU A 62 -8.12 12.57 11.58
CA LEU A 62 -7.56 12.05 10.34
C LEU A 62 -7.77 13.05 9.19
N ARG A 63 -6.75 13.24 8.36
CA ARG A 63 -6.81 14.06 7.14
C ARG A 63 -7.02 13.22 5.87
N GLY A 64 -6.77 11.92 5.95
CA GLY A 64 -6.86 10.98 4.84
C GLY A 64 -6.84 9.53 5.31
N VAL A 65 -6.97 8.61 4.36
CA VAL A 65 -6.67 7.18 4.53
C VAL A 65 -5.84 6.70 3.35
N ILE A 66 -4.76 5.97 3.64
CA ILE A 66 -3.95 5.27 2.67
C ILE A 66 -4.49 3.84 2.58
N VAL A 67 -4.82 3.38 1.38
CA VAL A 67 -5.32 2.02 1.14
C VAL A 67 -4.27 1.24 0.38
N HIS A 68 -3.82 0.14 0.97
CA HIS A 68 -2.85 -0.79 0.38
C HIS A 68 -3.58 -2.06 -0.07
N GLN A 69 -3.84 -2.16 -1.37
CA GLN A 69 -4.67 -3.21 -1.96
C GLN A 69 -3.82 -4.32 -2.59
N HIS A 70 -4.02 -5.55 -2.11
CA HIS A 70 -3.35 -6.74 -2.63
C HIS A 70 -3.74 -7.11 -4.08
N GLY A 71 -3.02 -8.05 -4.69
CA GLY A 71 -3.31 -8.61 -6.01
C GLY A 71 -4.38 -9.70 -6.09
N CYS A 72 -4.62 -10.19 -7.30
CA CYS A 72 -5.61 -11.24 -7.60
C CYS A 72 -5.11 -12.63 -7.14
N GLY A 73 -6.06 -13.48 -6.74
CA GLY A 73 -5.82 -14.88 -6.37
C GLY A 73 -5.51 -15.08 -4.88
N GLU A 74 -5.83 -16.27 -4.37
CA GLU A 74 -5.79 -16.61 -2.94
C GLU A 74 -4.44 -16.28 -2.28
N GLY A 75 -3.32 -16.60 -2.95
CA GLY A 75 -1.97 -16.27 -2.47
C GLY A 75 -1.75 -14.78 -2.27
N SER A 76 -2.19 -13.96 -3.22
CA SER A 76 -2.11 -12.50 -3.12
C SER A 76 -3.10 -11.97 -2.09
N CYS A 77 -4.31 -12.53 -2.00
CA CYS A 77 -5.33 -12.07 -1.06
C CYS A 77 -4.84 -12.13 0.40
N LYS A 78 -4.16 -13.21 0.78
CA LYS A 78 -3.55 -13.36 2.11
C LYS A 78 -2.57 -12.25 2.47
N SER A 79 -1.90 -11.67 1.48
CA SER A 79 -0.96 -10.57 1.72
C SER A 79 -1.65 -9.33 2.30
N GLY A 80 -2.96 -9.17 2.06
CA GLY A 80 -3.77 -8.11 2.66
C GLY A 80 -3.95 -8.21 4.18
N LEU A 81 -3.78 -9.40 4.77
CA LEU A 81 -3.93 -9.62 6.22
C LEU A 81 -2.90 -8.83 7.04
N THR A 82 -1.74 -8.54 6.47
CA THR A 82 -0.62 -7.85 7.13
C THR A 82 -0.37 -6.44 6.62
N GLY A 83 -1.05 -5.98 5.56
CA GLY A 83 -0.76 -4.68 4.93
C GLY A 83 -0.92 -3.48 5.87
N ALA A 84 -1.90 -3.51 6.78
CA ALA A 84 -2.08 -2.45 7.77
C ALA A 84 -0.96 -2.40 8.84
N TYR A 85 -0.15 -3.44 8.96
CA TYR A 85 0.95 -3.60 9.91
C TYR A 85 2.32 -3.25 9.31
N ASP A 86 2.38 -2.79 8.06
CA ASP A 86 3.65 -2.42 7.41
C ASP A 86 4.17 -1.09 7.99
N LEU A 87 5.30 -1.16 8.70
CA LEU A 87 5.88 -0.02 9.41
C LEU A 87 6.26 1.13 8.47
N HIS A 88 6.68 0.83 7.23
CA HIS A 88 7.11 1.87 6.29
C HIS A 88 5.89 2.63 5.73
N TRP A 89 4.82 1.90 5.39
CA TRP A 89 3.56 2.53 5.00
C TRP A 89 2.87 3.25 6.17
N GLN A 90 3.05 2.76 7.40
CA GLN A 90 2.60 3.47 8.62
C GLN A 90 3.37 4.78 8.83
N ALA A 91 4.66 4.86 8.52
CA ALA A 91 5.43 6.10 8.59
C ALA A 91 4.86 7.17 7.64
N LEU A 92 4.53 6.79 6.40
CA LEU A 92 3.84 7.68 5.45
C LEU A 92 2.48 8.12 5.98
N ALA A 93 1.68 7.17 6.48
CA ALA A 93 0.36 7.47 7.01
C ALA A 93 0.45 8.44 8.20
N LYS A 94 1.36 8.20 9.15
CA LYS A 94 1.59 9.06 10.31
C LYS A 94 2.01 10.47 9.92
N LYS A 95 2.94 10.62 8.97
CA LYS A 95 3.44 11.92 8.49
C LYS A 95 2.32 12.85 8.02
N HIS A 96 1.24 12.28 7.47
CA HIS A 96 0.11 13.02 6.91
C HIS A 96 -1.17 13.02 7.75
N ASP A 97 -1.11 12.54 9.00
CA ASP A 97 -2.29 12.28 9.84
C ASP A 97 -3.34 11.41 9.11
N CYS A 98 -2.87 10.40 8.38
CA CYS A 98 -3.69 9.44 7.67
C CYS A 98 -3.79 8.12 8.45
N ALA A 99 -4.90 7.43 8.29
CA ALA A 99 -4.98 6.02 8.63
C ALA A 99 -4.33 5.16 7.53
N LEU A 100 -3.89 3.95 7.85
CA LEU A 100 -3.47 2.94 6.87
C LEU A 100 -4.45 1.77 6.89
N MET A 101 -5.05 1.46 5.74
CA MET A 101 -6.02 0.37 5.60
C MET A 101 -5.54 -0.67 4.59
N ALA A 102 -5.72 -1.94 4.94
CA ALA A 102 -5.55 -3.05 4.02
C ALA A 102 -6.78 -3.98 4.09
N PRO A 103 -7.49 -4.18 2.95
CA PRO A 103 -8.45 -5.25 2.81
C PRO A 103 -7.78 -6.59 2.53
N SER A 104 -8.46 -7.68 2.85
CA SER A 104 -8.13 -9.05 2.47
C SER A 104 -9.40 -9.74 2.00
N TYR A 105 -9.59 -9.85 0.68
CA TYR A 105 -10.74 -10.54 0.09
C TYR A 105 -10.54 -12.05 0.11
N GLU A 106 -11.55 -12.82 0.50
CA GLU A 106 -11.48 -14.28 0.55
C GLU A 106 -11.93 -14.89 -0.78
N GLN A 107 -11.24 -14.49 -1.85
CA GLN A 107 -11.44 -15.04 -3.18
C GLN A 107 -10.95 -16.50 -3.22
N PRO A 108 -11.81 -17.47 -3.60
CA PRO A 108 -11.37 -18.84 -3.84
C PRO A 108 -10.34 -18.91 -4.98
N GLU A 109 -9.40 -19.86 -4.92
CA GLU A 109 -8.24 -19.95 -5.84
C GLU A 109 -8.59 -19.79 -7.34
N LYS A 110 -9.71 -20.36 -7.79
CA LYS A 110 -10.14 -20.35 -9.21
C LYS A 110 -11.25 -19.35 -9.51
N ALA A 111 -11.71 -18.59 -8.52
CA ALA A 111 -12.77 -17.62 -8.73
C ALA A 111 -12.25 -16.42 -9.55
N ASP A 112 -13.14 -15.76 -10.28
CA ASP A 112 -12.79 -14.57 -11.05
C ASP A 112 -12.56 -13.38 -10.12
N CYS A 113 -11.34 -12.82 -10.12
CA CYS A 113 -11.04 -11.65 -9.30
C CYS A 113 -11.77 -10.39 -9.75
N GLN A 114 -12.32 -10.32 -10.97
CA GLN A 114 -13.16 -9.20 -11.39
C GLN A 114 -14.35 -8.99 -10.46
N MET A 115 -14.79 -10.04 -9.76
CA MET A 115 -15.89 -9.97 -8.81
C MET A 115 -15.58 -9.15 -7.54
N TRP A 116 -14.32 -8.77 -7.31
CA TRP A 116 -13.96 -7.75 -6.32
C TRP A 116 -13.10 -6.62 -6.88
N CYS A 117 -12.23 -6.90 -7.86
CA CYS A 117 -11.28 -5.91 -8.35
C CYS A 117 -11.91 -4.90 -9.31
N ASP A 118 -13.08 -5.21 -9.87
CA ASP A 118 -13.97 -4.19 -10.43
C ASP A 118 -14.84 -3.65 -9.28
N PRO A 119 -14.65 -2.40 -8.82
CA PRO A 119 -15.38 -1.89 -7.66
C PRO A 119 -16.90 -1.86 -7.81
N ARG A 120 -17.40 -1.87 -9.05
CA ARG A 120 -18.83 -1.92 -9.38
C ARG A 120 -19.49 -3.23 -8.97
N ASN A 121 -18.71 -4.29 -8.69
CA ASN A 121 -19.20 -5.57 -8.18
C ASN A 121 -19.30 -5.60 -6.64
N GLY A 122 -19.53 -4.45 -6.02
CA GLY A 122 -19.86 -4.32 -4.60
C GLY A 122 -18.68 -4.06 -3.67
N SER A 123 -17.42 -4.18 -4.13
CA SER A 123 -16.26 -3.89 -3.28
C SER A 123 -16.09 -2.40 -2.98
N ASP A 124 -16.58 -1.50 -3.84
CA ASP A 124 -16.69 -0.06 -3.55
C ASP A 124 -17.60 0.19 -2.33
N VAL A 125 -18.83 -0.33 -2.40
CA VAL A 125 -19.83 -0.18 -1.34
C VAL A 125 -19.33 -0.80 -0.03
N ALA A 126 -18.73 -1.99 -0.09
CA ALA A 126 -18.17 -2.65 1.07
C ALA A 126 -17.01 -1.85 1.69
N PHE A 127 -16.11 -1.30 0.87
CA PHE A 127 -15.00 -0.46 1.33
C PHE A 127 -15.49 0.83 2.02
N GLN A 128 -16.45 1.54 1.43
CA GLN A 128 -16.98 2.76 2.04
C GLN A 128 -17.74 2.46 3.34
N LYS A 129 -18.46 1.34 3.40
CA LYS A 129 -19.07 0.86 4.66
C LYS A 129 -18.00 0.55 5.71
N ALA A 130 -16.89 -0.07 5.31
CA ALA A 130 -15.77 -0.37 6.21
C ALA A 130 -15.17 0.90 6.82
N LEU A 131 -14.98 1.97 6.02
CA LEU A 131 -14.49 3.25 6.53
C LEU A 131 -15.41 3.84 7.62
N ALA A 132 -16.73 3.72 7.46
CA ALA A 132 -17.68 4.17 8.46
C ALA A 132 -17.65 3.33 9.74
N ASP A 133 -17.73 2.00 9.61
CA ASP A 133 -17.74 1.09 10.75
C ASP A 133 -16.41 1.15 11.53
N LEU A 134 -15.28 1.20 10.83
CA LEU A 134 -13.96 1.32 11.43
C LEU A 134 -13.73 2.71 12.03
N GLY A 135 -14.30 3.76 11.43
CA GLY A 135 -14.28 5.10 12.01
C GLY A 135 -15.00 5.12 13.35
N ALA A 136 -16.18 4.51 13.43
CA ALA A 136 -16.90 4.36 14.70
C ALA A 136 -16.12 3.50 15.71
N LYS A 137 -15.54 2.38 15.27
CA LYS A 137 -14.80 1.45 16.14
C LYS A 137 -13.49 2.03 16.68
N SER A 138 -12.82 2.88 15.92
CA SER A 138 -11.54 3.50 16.31
C SER A 138 -11.69 4.82 17.06
N GLY A 139 -12.90 5.40 17.13
CA GLY A 139 -13.11 6.74 17.66
C GLY A 139 -12.79 7.86 16.68
N HIS A 140 -12.61 7.54 15.39
CA HIS A 140 -12.35 8.47 14.29
C HIS A 140 -13.48 8.44 13.23
N PRO A 141 -14.69 8.92 13.56
CA PRO A 141 -15.83 8.88 12.63
C PRO A 141 -15.60 9.67 11.34
N GLU A 142 -14.63 10.61 11.31
CA GLU A 142 -14.20 11.29 10.11
C GLU A 142 -13.67 10.34 9.03
N LEU A 143 -13.21 9.12 9.39
CA LEU A 143 -12.67 8.13 8.46
C LEU A 143 -13.63 7.82 7.29
N ALA A 144 -14.95 7.90 7.50
CA ALA A 144 -15.96 7.72 6.45
C ALA A 144 -15.86 8.76 5.32
N LYS A 145 -15.33 9.94 5.62
CA LYS A 145 -15.40 11.14 4.75
C LYS A 145 -14.04 11.61 4.28
N VAL A 146 -12.96 11.24 4.95
CA VAL A 146 -11.62 11.68 4.55
C VAL A 146 -11.26 11.21 3.13
N PRO A 147 -10.41 11.94 2.40
CA PRO A 147 -9.87 11.52 1.11
C PRO A 147 -9.02 10.25 1.19
N TRP A 148 -8.79 9.63 0.03
CA TRP A 148 -8.09 8.37 -0.13
C TRP A 148 -6.78 8.54 -0.91
N ALA A 149 -5.69 7.99 -0.42
CA ALA A 149 -4.55 7.64 -1.27
C ALA A 149 -4.58 6.15 -1.53
N LEU A 150 -4.51 5.76 -2.80
CA LEU A 150 -4.70 4.38 -3.22
C LEU A 150 -3.40 3.82 -3.77
N TRP A 151 -2.98 2.69 -3.25
CA TRP A 151 -2.00 1.83 -3.90
C TRP A 151 -2.63 0.47 -4.12
N GLY A 152 -2.36 -0.13 -5.29
CA GLY A 152 -2.84 -1.48 -5.55
C GLY A 152 -1.99 -2.25 -6.53
N HIS A 153 -1.79 -3.54 -6.25
CA HIS A 153 -1.03 -4.46 -7.08
C HIS A 153 -1.92 -5.31 -7.97
N SER A 154 -1.64 -5.42 -9.27
CA SER A 154 -2.31 -6.33 -10.21
C SER A 154 -3.84 -6.11 -10.23
N GLY A 155 -4.65 -7.06 -9.76
CA GLY A 155 -6.09 -6.84 -9.50
C GLY A 155 -6.35 -5.63 -8.59
N GLY A 156 -5.52 -5.42 -7.58
CA GLY A 156 -5.57 -4.22 -6.74
C GLY A 156 -5.30 -2.92 -7.50
N GLY A 157 -4.45 -2.95 -8.53
CA GLY A 157 -4.25 -1.80 -9.42
C GLY A 157 -5.48 -1.51 -10.28
N HIS A 158 -6.19 -2.56 -10.73
CA HIS A 158 -7.50 -2.40 -11.38
C HIS A 158 -8.51 -1.78 -10.42
N TRP A 159 -8.55 -2.23 -9.17
CA TRP A 159 -9.44 -1.70 -8.14
C TRP A 159 -9.12 -0.24 -7.81
N ALA A 160 -7.86 0.09 -7.52
CA ALA A 160 -7.42 1.45 -7.20
C ALA A 160 -7.70 2.43 -8.35
N GLY A 161 -7.43 2.01 -9.59
CA GLY A 161 -7.74 2.80 -10.77
C GLY A 161 -9.26 2.93 -10.98
N GLY A 162 -10.03 1.84 -10.83
CA GLY A 162 -11.49 1.86 -10.91
C GLY A 162 -12.12 2.81 -9.88
N MET A 163 -11.67 2.75 -8.63
CA MET A 163 -12.09 3.67 -7.57
C MET A 163 -11.75 5.13 -7.91
N THR A 164 -10.60 5.37 -8.53
CA THR A 164 -10.19 6.71 -9.00
C THR A 164 -11.09 7.22 -10.12
N LEU A 165 -11.54 6.35 -11.03
CA LEU A 165 -12.46 6.74 -12.10
C LEU A 165 -13.90 6.94 -11.60
N LEU A 166 -14.31 6.24 -10.55
CA LEU A 166 -15.65 6.35 -9.98
C LEU A 166 -15.79 7.52 -8.99
N HIS A 167 -14.72 7.83 -8.24
CA HIS A 167 -14.73 8.83 -7.14
C HIS A 167 -13.50 9.76 -7.20
N PRO A 168 -13.23 10.45 -8.33
CA PRO A 168 -12.04 11.28 -8.48
C PRO A 168 -11.93 12.41 -7.43
N GLU A 169 -13.06 12.87 -6.89
CA GLU A 169 -13.16 13.87 -5.82
C GLU A 169 -12.75 13.34 -4.44
N ARG A 170 -12.74 12.00 -4.25
CA ARG A 170 -12.27 11.35 -3.02
C ARG A 170 -10.79 10.98 -3.10
N VAL A 171 -10.19 10.87 -4.27
CA VAL A 171 -8.82 10.33 -4.43
C VAL A 171 -7.76 11.44 -4.47
N ALA A 172 -6.89 11.45 -3.46
CA ALA A 172 -5.72 12.31 -3.33
C ALA A 172 -4.58 11.89 -4.29
N ALA A 173 -4.36 10.60 -4.49
CA ALA A 173 -3.42 10.05 -5.46
C ALA A 173 -3.67 8.55 -5.65
N ALA A 174 -3.30 8.01 -6.80
CA ALA A 174 -3.39 6.57 -7.06
C ALA A 174 -2.11 6.02 -7.72
N CYS A 175 -1.47 5.04 -7.09
CA CYS A 175 -0.37 4.27 -7.67
C CYS A 175 -0.87 2.87 -8.06
N LEU A 176 -0.82 2.58 -9.36
CA LEU A 176 -1.39 1.41 -10.00
C LEU A 176 -0.23 0.47 -10.38
N ARG A 177 0.11 -0.44 -9.47
CA ARG A 177 1.20 -1.41 -9.68
C ARG A 177 0.69 -2.54 -10.57
N SER A 178 1.23 -2.69 -11.78
CA SER A 178 1.05 -3.85 -12.66
C SER A 178 -0.41 -4.17 -13.04
N GLY A 179 -1.32 -3.19 -12.95
CA GLY A 179 -2.73 -3.36 -13.33
C GLY A 179 -3.49 -2.04 -13.37
N VAL A 180 -4.35 -1.87 -14.36
CA VAL A 180 -5.12 -0.64 -14.64
C VAL A 180 -6.52 -1.00 -15.14
N PRO A 181 -7.55 -0.17 -14.90
CA PRO A 181 -8.86 -0.38 -15.46
C PRO A 181 -8.82 -0.27 -16.99
N MET A 182 -9.68 -1.04 -17.67
CA MET A 182 -9.82 -0.95 -19.12
C MET A 182 -10.68 0.25 -19.50
N LEU A 183 -10.26 1.02 -20.51
CA LEU A 183 -11.04 2.16 -21.04
C LEU A 183 -11.81 1.82 -22.33
N GLU A 184 -11.51 0.66 -22.91
CA GLU A 184 -12.14 0.16 -24.13
C GLU A 184 -12.53 -1.31 -23.93
N ALA A 185 -13.57 -1.76 -24.62
CA ALA A 185 -13.97 -3.16 -24.58
C ALA A 185 -12.87 -4.03 -25.19
N ASN A 186 -12.57 -5.16 -24.53
CA ASN A 186 -11.65 -6.15 -25.05
C ASN A 186 -12.44 -7.40 -25.47
N PRO A 187 -12.57 -7.69 -26.78
CA PRO A 187 -13.28 -8.89 -27.26
C PRO A 187 -12.71 -10.20 -26.70
N ASP A 188 -11.42 -10.25 -26.37
CA ASP A 188 -10.77 -11.43 -25.79
C ASP A 188 -11.06 -11.58 -24.29
N ARG A 189 -11.60 -10.54 -23.65
CA ARG A 189 -11.96 -10.50 -22.22
C ARG A 189 -13.33 -9.83 -22.03
N PRO A 190 -14.41 -10.37 -22.62
CA PRO A 190 -15.71 -9.69 -22.69
C PRO A 190 -16.38 -9.51 -21.32
N THR A 191 -15.93 -10.23 -20.29
CA THR A 191 -16.42 -10.08 -18.91
C THR A 191 -15.88 -8.85 -18.20
N ILE A 192 -14.74 -8.30 -18.66
CA ILE A 192 -14.16 -7.09 -18.08
C ILE A 192 -14.79 -5.87 -18.74
N LYS A 193 -15.61 -5.16 -17.97
CA LYS A 193 -16.31 -3.98 -18.46
C LYS A 193 -15.38 -2.77 -18.49
N SER A 194 -15.38 -2.05 -19.60
CA SER A 194 -14.63 -0.80 -19.70
C SER A 194 -15.19 0.31 -18.81
N TYR A 195 -14.36 1.31 -18.59
CA TYR A 195 -14.67 2.55 -17.90
C TYR A 195 -14.71 3.71 -18.89
N THR A 196 -15.52 4.70 -18.57
CA THR A 196 -15.37 6.03 -19.16
C THR A 196 -14.49 6.87 -18.25
N LEU A 197 -13.58 7.65 -18.82
CA LEU A 197 -12.81 8.63 -18.05
C LEU A 197 -13.76 9.72 -17.53
N ALA A 198 -14.06 9.67 -16.23
CA ALA A 198 -14.93 10.63 -15.56
C ALA A 198 -14.35 12.05 -15.56
N GLU A 199 -15.24 13.03 -15.42
CA GLU A 199 -14.85 14.42 -15.16
C GLU A 199 -14.08 14.50 -13.83
N GLY A 200 -13.02 15.31 -13.78
CA GLY A 200 -12.18 15.45 -12.59
C GLY A 200 -11.01 14.47 -12.47
N VAL A 201 -11.02 13.33 -13.19
CA VAL A 201 -9.88 12.37 -13.20
C VAL A 201 -8.59 13.04 -13.65
N SER A 202 -8.66 14.03 -14.55
CA SER A 202 -7.49 14.77 -15.02
C SER A 202 -6.79 15.57 -13.92
N ALA A 203 -7.46 15.85 -12.79
CA ALA A 203 -6.88 16.54 -11.64
C ALA A 203 -6.27 15.58 -10.60
N VAL A 204 -6.46 14.26 -10.75
CA VAL A 204 -5.92 13.25 -9.83
C VAL A 204 -4.52 12.83 -10.29
N PRO A 205 -3.48 12.94 -9.44
CA PRO A 205 -2.19 12.31 -9.69
C PRO A 205 -2.31 10.80 -9.77
N ILE A 206 -1.89 10.21 -10.89
CA ILE A 206 -1.88 8.77 -11.11
C ILE A 206 -0.47 8.31 -11.51
N MET A 207 -0.01 7.20 -10.95
CA MET A 207 1.24 6.56 -11.35
C MET A 207 0.96 5.15 -11.84
N CYS A 208 1.24 4.87 -13.11
CA CYS A 208 1.37 3.49 -13.60
C CYS A 208 2.76 2.98 -13.22
N ASN A 209 2.85 2.02 -12.29
CA ASN A 209 4.11 1.42 -11.87
C ASN A 209 4.14 -0.05 -12.31
N LEU A 210 5.24 -0.53 -12.89
CA LEU A 210 5.33 -1.92 -13.36
C LEU A 210 6.78 -2.40 -13.46
N GLY A 211 6.98 -3.72 -13.53
CA GLY A 211 8.28 -4.29 -13.87
C GLY A 211 8.55 -4.27 -15.37
N THR A 212 9.82 -4.10 -15.74
CA THR A 212 10.22 -4.09 -17.16
C THR A 212 9.89 -5.39 -17.88
N LYS A 213 9.89 -6.53 -17.17
CA LYS A 213 9.60 -7.85 -17.76
C LYS A 213 8.11 -8.08 -17.98
N GLU A 214 7.25 -7.11 -17.68
CA GLU A 214 5.80 -7.20 -17.89
C GLU A 214 5.34 -6.63 -19.25
N GLY A 215 6.12 -6.86 -20.31
CA GLY A 215 5.81 -6.38 -21.65
C GLY A 215 6.63 -5.19 -22.13
N VAL A 216 7.50 -4.60 -21.29
CA VAL A 216 8.41 -3.52 -21.72
C VAL A 216 9.64 -4.10 -22.42
N THR A 217 10.37 -5.00 -21.76
CA THR A 217 11.57 -5.68 -22.31
C THR A 217 11.33 -7.15 -22.65
N VAL A 218 10.48 -7.85 -21.91
CA VAL A 218 10.06 -9.24 -22.20
C VAL A 218 8.65 -9.20 -22.79
N LYS A 219 8.48 -9.66 -24.03
CA LYS A 219 7.23 -9.50 -24.81
C LYS A 219 6.33 -10.74 -24.77
N GLU A 220 6.79 -11.82 -24.18
CA GLU A 220 6.09 -13.10 -24.07
C GLU A 220 5.85 -13.51 -22.60
N GLY A 221 4.96 -14.49 -22.42
CA GLY A 221 4.67 -15.08 -21.12
C GLY A 221 3.47 -14.45 -20.41
N ARG A 222 3.19 -14.95 -19.21
CA ARG A 222 1.94 -14.68 -18.47
C ARG A 222 1.65 -13.19 -18.26
N PHE A 223 2.68 -12.37 -18.04
CA PHE A 223 2.53 -10.96 -17.66
C PHE A 223 2.89 -9.97 -18.78
N ALA A 224 3.26 -10.42 -19.97
CA ALA A 224 3.69 -9.52 -21.05
C ALA A 224 2.59 -8.56 -21.55
N GLY A 225 1.32 -8.86 -21.29
CA GLY A 225 0.20 -7.99 -21.64
C GLY A 225 0.01 -6.78 -20.71
N ALA A 226 0.74 -6.70 -19.58
CA ALA A 226 0.53 -5.63 -18.60
C ALA A 226 0.96 -4.27 -19.16
N TRP A 227 2.13 -4.18 -19.82
CA TRP A 227 2.60 -2.93 -20.43
C TRP A 227 1.60 -2.38 -21.44
N ALA A 228 1.15 -3.17 -22.41
CA ALA A 228 0.21 -2.70 -23.43
C ALA A 228 -1.10 -2.16 -22.83
N SER A 229 -1.55 -2.75 -21.72
CA SER A 229 -2.74 -2.26 -21.00
C SER A 229 -2.45 -0.92 -20.29
N ASN A 230 -1.30 -0.81 -19.62
CA ASN A 230 -0.86 0.42 -18.95
C ASN A 230 -0.61 1.56 -19.95
N GLU A 231 0.01 1.28 -21.10
CA GLU A 231 0.28 2.26 -22.15
C GLU A 231 -1.01 2.85 -22.73
N LYS A 232 -2.02 2.01 -22.99
CA LYS A 232 -3.35 2.47 -23.43
C LYS A 232 -4.02 3.36 -22.38
N PHE A 233 -4.01 2.93 -21.12
CA PHE A 233 -4.58 3.72 -20.01
C PHE A 233 -3.85 5.07 -19.84
N PHE A 234 -2.52 5.04 -19.78
CA PHE A 234 -1.65 6.21 -19.72
C PHE A 234 -1.96 7.20 -20.84
N THR A 235 -1.96 6.72 -22.08
CA THR A 235 -2.16 7.55 -23.28
C THR A 235 -3.53 8.23 -23.24
N ALA A 236 -4.58 7.50 -22.89
CA ALA A 236 -5.94 8.03 -22.83
C ALA A 236 -6.11 9.10 -21.74
N VAL A 237 -5.54 8.88 -20.54
CA VAL A 237 -5.58 9.87 -19.45
C VAL A 237 -4.74 11.09 -19.80
N ARG A 238 -3.53 10.89 -20.33
CA ARG A 238 -2.60 11.99 -20.66
C ARG A 238 -3.13 12.86 -21.82
N ALA A 239 -3.77 12.26 -22.83
CA ALA A 239 -4.41 12.99 -23.93
C ALA A 239 -5.53 13.95 -23.46
N LYS A 240 -6.12 13.70 -22.28
CA LYS A 240 -7.10 14.61 -21.63
C LYS A 240 -6.44 15.60 -20.66
N GLY A 241 -5.13 15.75 -20.71
CA GLY A 241 -4.36 16.62 -19.81
C GLY A 241 -4.16 16.05 -18.40
N GLY A 242 -4.43 14.75 -18.18
CA GLY A 242 -4.37 14.14 -16.85
C GLY A 242 -2.96 14.12 -16.24
N LEU A 243 -2.90 14.22 -14.92
CA LEU A 243 -1.66 14.18 -14.14
C LEU A 243 -1.17 12.73 -13.95
N ILE A 244 -0.74 12.10 -15.04
CA ILE A 244 -0.37 10.68 -15.04
C ILE A 244 1.11 10.47 -15.42
N GLY A 245 1.77 9.59 -14.67
CA GLY A 245 3.14 9.15 -14.94
C GLY A 245 3.25 7.64 -15.17
N VAL A 246 4.41 7.22 -15.69
CA VAL A 246 4.81 5.82 -15.78
C VAL A 246 6.16 5.68 -15.09
N SER A 247 6.31 4.69 -14.22
CA SER A 247 7.59 4.30 -13.60
C SER A 247 7.81 2.80 -13.81
N VAL A 248 8.91 2.44 -14.45
CA VAL A 248 9.24 1.04 -14.76
C VAL A 248 10.41 0.60 -13.90
N ASP A 249 10.22 -0.46 -13.11
CA ASP A 249 11.30 -1.11 -12.38
C ASP A 249 12.19 -1.88 -13.39
N PRO A 250 13.49 -1.57 -13.49
CA PRO A 250 14.39 -2.18 -14.47
C PRO A 250 14.73 -3.65 -14.16
N PHE A 251 14.41 -4.16 -12.97
CA PHE A 251 14.86 -5.49 -12.55
C PHE A 251 13.73 -6.50 -12.36
N THR A 252 12.51 -6.03 -12.15
CA THR A 252 11.40 -6.93 -11.83
C THR A 252 10.53 -7.34 -13.01
N SER A 253 9.79 -8.41 -12.79
CA SER A 253 8.53 -8.71 -13.44
C SER A 253 7.38 -8.22 -12.54
N HIS A 254 6.37 -9.06 -12.35
CA HIS A 254 5.13 -8.77 -11.65
C HIS A 254 5.29 -8.71 -10.11
N GLU A 255 6.38 -9.22 -9.52
CA GLU A 255 6.74 -8.95 -8.12
C GLU A 255 7.04 -7.47 -7.87
N CYS A 256 6.86 -6.97 -6.64
CA CYS A 256 6.90 -5.53 -6.36
C CYS A 256 8.30 -4.88 -6.29
N GLY A 257 9.39 -5.62 -6.24
CA GLY A 257 10.70 -4.99 -6.36
C GLY A 257 11.08 -4.06 -5.19
N ASN A 258 11.85 -3.03 -5.55
CA ASN A 258 12.14 -1.87 -4.70
C ASN A 258 11.12 -0.72 -4.92
N GLN A 259 9.95 -0.98 -5.53
CA GLN A 259 9.01 0.08 -5.93
C GLN A 259 8.54 0.96 -4.78
N ARG A 260 8.42 0.39 -3.57
CA ARG A 260 7.94 1.11 -2.39
C ARG A 260 8.72 2.38 -2.12
N TYR A 261 10.04 2.39 -2.33
CA TYR A 261 10.88 3.55 -2.02
C TYR A 261 10.54 4.75 -2.91
N PHE A 262 10.27 4.52 -4.20
CA PHE A 262 9.79 5.59 -5.08
C PHE A 262 8.32 5.91 -4.83
N THR A 263 7.47 4.89 -4.71
CA THR A 263 6.02 5.04 -4.54
C THR A 263 5.66 5.82 -3.27
N ILE A 264 6.32 5.54 -2.14
CA ILE A 264 6.10 6.24 -0.87
C ILE A 264 6.53 7.70 -0.97
N LEU A 265 7.70 7.99 -1.57
CA LEU A 265 8.12 9.37 -1.84
C LEU A 265 7.13 10.11 -2.76
N TRP A 266 6.66 9.46 -3.83
CA TRP A 266 5.71 10.06 -4.75
C TRP A 266 4.35 10.34 -4.08
N LEU A 267 3.86 9.40 -3.27
CA LEU A 267 2.64 9.59 -2.48
C LEU A 267 2.81 10.69 -1.44
N ASP A 268 3.95 10.77 -0.75
CA ASP A 268 4.28 11.84 0.20
C ASP A 268 4.11 13.23 -0.43
N ALA A 269 4.70 13.44 -1.61
CA ALA A 269 4.58 14.68 -2.35
C ALA A 269 3.13 14.99 -2.77
N CYS A 270 2.38 13.98 -3.22
CA CYS A 270 0.99 14.17 -3.62
C CYS A 270 0.08 14.46 -2.43
N LEU A 271 0.26 13.74 -1.32
CA LEU A 271 -0.51 13.93 -0.09
C LEU A 271 -0.24 15.29 0.53
N GLY A 272 1.03 15.70 0.63
CA GLY A 272 1.41 17.01 1.14
C GLY A 272 0.80 18.16 0.32
N ALA A 273 0.70 17.98 -1.00
CA ALA A 273 0.09 18.97 -1.88
C ALA A 273 -1.45 18.98 -1.83
N ARG A 274 -2.09 17.81 -1.72
CA ARG A 274 -3.54 17.68 -1.97
C ARG A 274 -4.41 17.47 -0.75
N LEU A 275 -3.90 16.92 0.35
CA LEU A 275 -4.73 16.73 1.54
C LEU A 275 -5.20 18.07 2.12
N PRO A 276 -6.43 18.14 2.64
CA PRO A 276 -6.93 19.35 3.30
C PRO A 276 -6.07 19.67 4.53
N GLU A 277 -5.88 20.95 4.86
CA GLU A 277 -5.12 21.35 6.07
C GLU A 277 -5.72 20.82 7.37
N LYS A 278 -7.04 20.65 7.39
CA LYS A 278 -7.81 20.15 8.53
C LYS A 278 -8.76 19.06 8.07
N SER A 279 -9.04 18.10 8.95
CA SER A 279 -10.04 17.06 8.70
C SER A 279 -11.38 17.65 8.24
N GLY A 280 -12.06 16.97 7.33
CA GLY A 280 -13.34 17.40 6.75
C GLY A 280 -13.24 18.44 5.63
N GLY A 281 -12.06 18.95 5.31
CA GLY A 281 -11.85 19.81 4.15
C GLY A 281 -11.85 19.04 2.82
N ALA A 282 -12.07 19.76 1.71
CA ALA A 282 -11.96 19.20 0.36
C ALA A 282 -10.49 19.02 -0.07
N LEU A 283 -10.24 18.11 -1.00
CA LEU A 283 -8.93 17.97 -1.64
C LEU A 283 -8.52 19.27 -2.33
N LYS A 284 -7.26 19.68 -2.13
CA LYS A 284 -6.68 20.81 -2.83
C LYS A 284 -6.34 20.42 -4.28
N PRO A 285 -6.40 21.38 -5.22
CA PRO A 285 -5.87 21.19 -6.56
C PRO A 285 -4.37 20.85 -6.52
N MET A 286 -3.93 19.93 -7.38
CA MET A 286 -2.51 19.63 -7.51
C MET A 286 -1.75 20.81 -8.15
N PRO A 287 -0.64 21.29 -7.58
CA PRO A 287 0.21 22.28 -8.25
C PRO A 287 0.78 21.73 -9.56
N THR A 288 0.62 22.46 -10.66
CA THR A 288 1.09 22.03 -11.99
C THR A 288 2.26 22.87 -12.51
N LYS A 289 2.52 24.05 -11.92
CA LYS A 289 3.60 24.96 -12.35
C LYS A 289 5.00 24.40 -12.10
N SER A 290 5.16 23.60 -11.04
CA SER A 290 6.45 22.98 -10.68
C SER A 290 6.66 21.63 -11.37
N ALA A 291 5.77 21.21 -12.26
CA ALA A 291 5.81 19.88 -12.84
C ALA A 291 7.05 19.64 -13.69
N TRP A 292 7.45 18.38 -13.74
CA TRP A 292 8.50 17.85 -14.60
C TRP A 292 7.90 16.85 -15.57
N LEU A 293 8.51 16.75 -16.74
CA LEU A 293 8.09 15.88 -17.82
C LEU A 293 9.25 15.01 -18.29
N ALA A 294 8.96 13.76 -18.61
CA ALA A 294 9.89 12.84 -19.23
C ALA A 294 9.25 12.19 -20.48
N PRO A 295 10.05 11.79 -21.48
CA PRO A 295 9.55 10.92 -22.55
C PRO A 295 8.98 9.62 -21.97
N LEU A 296 7.94 9.06 -22.59
CA LEU A 296 7.41 7.75 -22.22
C LEU A 296 8.51 6.68 -22.37
N LEU A 297 8.72 5.87 -21.32
CA LEU A 297 9.85 4.93 -21.21
C LEU A 297 11.25 5.57 -21.30
N GLY A 298 11.34 6.90 -21.19
CA GLY A 298 12.60 7.61 -21.06
C GLY A 298 13.23 7.40 -19.67
N ALA A 299 14.47 7.86 -19.53
CA ALA A 299 15.22 7.76 -18.27
C ALA A 299 15.52 9.12 -17.63
N GLU A 300 15.12 10.22 -18.27
CA GLU A 300 15.44 11.57 -17.84
C GLU A 300 14.21 12.46 -17.87
N ALA A 301 14.02 13.21 -16.80
CA ALA A 301 12.98 14.21 -16.67
C ALA A 301 13.59 15.61 -16.77
N THR A 302 12.81 16.56 -17.29
CA THR A 302 13.16 17.99 -17.33
C THR A 302 11.98 18.81 -16.83
N ALA A 303 12.24 20.04 -16.36
CA ALA A 303 11.17 20.94 -15.98
C ALA A 303 10.17 21.11 -17.15
N ALA A 304 8.86 21.11 -16.88
CA ALA A 304 7.82 21.13 -17.91
C ALA A 304 7.89 22.34 -18.86
N ALA A 305 8.49 23.45 -18.42
CA ALA A 305 8.75 24.63 -19.24
C ALA A 305 9.88 24.43 -20.27
N LYS A 306 10.81 23.51 -20.01
CA LYS A 306 11.96 23.19 -20.87
C LYS A 306 11.79 21.89 -21.67
N PHE A 307 10.71 21.16 -21.44
CA PHE A 307 10.44 19.91 -22.14
C PHE A 307 10.18 20.17 -23.63
N ALA A 308 11.02 19.58 -24.48
CA ALA A 308 10.97 19.78 -25.93
C ALA A 308 10.02 18.81 -26.67
N GLY A 309 9.52 17.76 -26.00
CA GLY A 309 8.62 16.77 -26.59
C GLY A 309 7.13 17.15 -26.49
N GLU A 310 6.27 16.26 -27.00
CA GLU A 310 4.81 16.38 -26.89
C GLU A 310 4.35 16.19 -25.43
N LYS A 311 3.85 17.24 -24.79
CA LYS A 311 3.50 17.22 -23.36
C LYS A 311 2.35 16.26 -23.07
N GLU A 312 1.45 16.09 -24.03
CA GLU A 312 0.25 15.25 -24.02
C GLU A 312 0.59 13.75 -24.15
N LYS A 313 1.86 13.41 -24.39
CA LYS A 313 2.39 12.04 -24.41
C LYS A 313 3.49 11.81 -23.36
N ALA A 314 3.85 12.85 -22.61
CA ALA A 314 4.93 12.81 -21.65
C ALA A 314 4.49 12.28 -20.29
N VAL A 315 5.38 11.56 -19.62
CA VAL A 315 5.25 11.18 -18.20
C VAL A 315 5.21 12.45 -17.37
N TRP A 316 4.16 12.62 -16.54
CA TRP A 316 4.04 13.73 -15.62
C TRP A 316 4.59 13.39 -14.24
N LEU A 317 5.38 14.30 -13.66
CA LEU A 317 5.97 14.20 -12.33
C LEU A 317 5.69 15.52 -11.57
N PRO A 318 5.33 15.46 -10.27
CA PRO A 318 4.76 16.60 -9.57
C PRO A 318 5.74 17.76 -9.35
N ASN A 319 7.02 17.46 -9.13
CA ASN A 319 8.06 18.44 -8.83
C ASN A 319 9.46 17.89 -9.16
N GLU A 320 10.49 18.73 -8.97
CA GLU A 320 11.88 18.39 -9.25
C GLU A 320 12.43 17.23 -8.41
N GLU A 321 12.10 17.21 -7.11
CA GLU A 321 12.57 16.19 -6.18
C GLU A 321 12.09 14.80 -6.61
N ILE A 322 10.79 14.68 -6.88
CA ILE A 322 10.19 13.44 -7.36
C ILE A 322 10.69 13.09 -8.77
N ALA A 323 11.00 14.08 -9.60
CA ALA A 323 11.59 13.83 -10.91
C ALA A 323 13.00 13.22 -10.83
N LYS A 324 13.83 13.71 -9.90
CA LYS A 324 15.15 13.14 -9.63
C LYS A 324 15.04 11.72 -9.08
N ALA A 325 14.15 11.51 -8.11
CA ALA A 325 13.89 10.17 -7.56
C ALA A 325 13.38 9.21 -8.65
N TRP A 326 12.47 9.66 -9.50
CA TRP A 326 11.97 8.88 -10.64
C TRP A 326 13.11 8.49 -11.60
N THR A 327 13.99 9.43 -11.96
CA THR A 327 15.14 9.16 -12.84
C THR A 327 16.08 8.10 -12.26
N ILE A 328 16.32 8.13 -10.94
CA ILE A 328 17.10 7.08 -10.27
C ILE A 328 16.32 5.76 -10.34
N TYR A 329 15.05 5.76 -9.91
CA TYR A 329 14.22 4.56 -9.84
C TYR A 329 14.14 3.79 -11.17
N VAL A 330 13.86 4.49 -12.28
CA VAL A 330 13.73 3.82 -13.59
C VAL A 330 15.06 3.34 -14.18
N LYS A 331 16.19 3.84 -13.67
CA LYS A 331 17.53 3.42 -14.09
C LYS A 331 18.05 2.23 -13.27
N ASP A 332 17.89 2.28 -11.94
CA ASP A 332 18.53 1.32 -11.03
C ASP A 332 17.71 0.91 -9.80
N ALA A 333 16.47 1.39 -9.67
CA ALA A 333 15.61 1.14 -8.50
C ALA A 333 16.28 1.38 -7.12
N ALA A 334 17.37 2.16 -7.06
CA ALA A 334 18.23 2.33 -5.91
C ALA A 334 18.05 3.72 -5.29
N ILE A 335 16.81 4.07 -4.95
CA ILE A 335 16.48 5.34 -4.30
C ILE A 335 17.39 5.57 -3.08
N PRO A 336 18.19 6.66 -3.07
CA PRO A 336 19.08 6.94 -1.97
C PRO A 336 18.31 7.48 -0.77
N ASP A 337 18.92 7.36 0.39
CA ASP A 337 18.45 7.94 1.63
C ASP A 337 19.68 8.41 2.42
N ALA A 338 19.54 9.59 3.03
CA ALA A 338 20.59 10.28 3.78
C ALA A 338 20.20 10.54 5.24
N THR A 339 19.00 10.14 5.67
CA THR A 339 18.51 10.31 7.04
C THR A 339 18.58 9.00 7.80
N PRO A 340 19.07 8.99 9.06
CA PRO A 340 19.05 7.80 9.87
C PRO A 340 17.62 7.46 10.34
N PRO A 341 17.32 6.17 10.57
CA PRO A 341 16.02 5.78 11.12
C PRO A 341 15.80 6.34 12.53
N PRO A 342 14.55 6.55 12.97
CA PRO A 342 14.24 6.86 14.36
C PRO A 342 14.81 5.82 15.33
N ALA A 343 15.31 6.29 16.47
CA ALA A 343 15.83 5.40 17.51
C ALA A 343 14.71 4.52 18.11
N PRO A 344 14.97 3.24 18.39
CA PRO A 344 14.06 2.39 19.15
C PRO A 344 13.72 3.01 20.52
N THR A 345 12.49 2.79 20.98
CA THR A 345 11.99 3.31 22.24
C THR A 345 11.46 2.19 23.14
N LYS A 346 11.21 2.53 24.41
CA LYS A 346 10.62 1.63 25.41
C LYS A 346 11.32 0.26 25.48
N LEU A 347 12.65 0.26 25.45
CA LEU A 347 13.42 -0.95 25.70
C LEU A 347 13.12 -1.48 27.11
N VAL A 348 12.61 -2.71 27.18
CA VAL A 348 12.37 -3.44 28.43
C VAL A 348 13.24 -4.69 28.44
N VAL A 349 13.95 -4.90 29.54
CA VAL A 349 14.77 -6.09 29.77
C VAL A 349 14.19 -6.89 30.92
N LYS A 350 13.84 -8.16 30.68
CA LYS A 350 13.34 -9.10 31.69
C LYS A 350 14.21 -10.35 31.68
N GLY A 351 15.07 -10.48 32.68
CA GLY A 351 16.09 -11.52 32.67
C GLY A 351 17.03 -11.31 31.49
N ASN A 352 17.00 -12.23 30.53
CA ASN A 352 17.79 -12.16 29.29
C ASN A 352 16.94 -11.87 28.04
N GLU A 353 15.68 -11.51 28.20
CA GLU A 353 14.77 -11.14 27.11
C GLU A 353 14.66 -9.62 27.00
N LEU A 354 14.83 -9.11 25.78
CA LEU A 354 14.70 -7.71 25.41
C LEU A 354 13.47 -7.55 24.50
N THR A 355 12.65 -6.54 24.77
CA THR A 355 11.59 -6.08 23.87
C THR A 355 11.65 -4.56 23.72
N TRP A 356 11.26 -4.05 22.55
CA TRP A 356 11.26 -2.61 22.26
C TRP A 356 10.12 -2.25 21.29
N GLU A 357 9.92 -0.96 21.09
CA GLU A 357 9.07 -0.40 20.04
C GLU A 357 9.94 0.41 19.06
N ALA A 358 9.57 0.45 17.79
CA ALA A 358 10.26 1.26 16.79
C ALA A 358 9.30 1.69 15.68
N GLU A 359 9.63 2.82 15.06
CA GLU A 359 8.99 3.31 13.84
C GLU A 359 9.95 3.16 12.68
N ALA A 360 9.41 3.05 11.47
CA ALA A 360 10.27 2.99 10.30
C ALA A 360 10.74 4.37 9.84
N ASP A 361 11.93 4.37 9.26
CA ASP A 361 12.41 5.49 8.46
C ASP A 361 11.46 5.76 7.30
N MET A 362 11.15 7.03 7.06
CA MET A 362 10.13 7.41 6.08
C MET A 362 10.64 7.23 4.64
N GLU A 363 11.92 7.45 4.42
CA GLU A 363 12.58 7.45 3.13
C GLU A 363 12.89 6.03 2.66
N SER A 364 13.46 5.20 3.54
CA SER A 364 13.97 3.88 3.19
C SER A 364 13.51 2.73 4.10
N GLY A 365 12.65 2.96 5.08
CA GLY A 365 12.10 1.89 5.92
C GLY A 365 13.14 1.26 6.87
N LEU A 366 12.83 0.11 7.47
CA LEU A 366 13.73 -0.59 8.40
C LEU A 366 14.28 -1.87 7.78
N ALA A 367 15.59 -2.07 7.85
CA ALA A 367 16.24 -3.32 7.46
C ALA A 367 16.31 -4.31 8.63
N HIS A 368 16.83 -3.87 9.77
CA HIS A 368 17.03 -4.70 10.96
C HIS A 368 17.38 -3.82 12.18
N PHE A 369 17.50 -4.47 13.34
CA PHE A 369 18.03 -3.88 14.56
C PHE A 369 19.38 -4.53 14.91
N ILE A 370 20.31 -3.74 15.42
CA ILE A 370 21.55 -4.21 16.06
C ILE A 370 21.31 -4.24 17.57
N ILE A 371 21.67 -5.34 18.21
CA ILE A 371 21.58 -5.50 19.67
C ILE A 371 22.99 -5.41 20.25
N GLU A 372 23.20 -4.47 21.17
CA GLU A 372 24.45 -4.31 21.90
C GLU A 372 24.26 -4.65 23.38
N ARG A 373 25.28 -5.27 23.96
CA ARG A 373 25.45 -5.52 25.39
C ARG A 373 26.80 -5.01 25.84
N ASP A 374 26.82 -4.17 26.86
CA ASP A 374 28.02 -3.58 27.45
C ASP A 374 28.93 -2.94 26.36
N GLY A 375 28.30 -2.25 25.40
CA GLY A 375 28.97 -1.60 24.27
C GLY A 375 29.45 -2.51 23.13
N LYS A 376 29.07 -3.80 23.13
CA LYS A 376 29.44 -4.76 22.09
C LYS A 376 28.21 -5.32 21.40
N GLN A 377 28.23 -5.37 20.07
CA GLN A 377 27.19 -6.06 19.31
C GLN A 377 27.16 -7.56 19.64
N ILE A 378 25.97 -8.06 19.99
CA ILE A 378 25.72 -9.47 20.31
C ILE A 378 24.78 -10.16 19.32
N GLY A 379 24.14 -9.40 18.41
CA GLY A 379 23.29 -9.97 17.37
C GLY A 379 22.54 -8.91 16.57
N THR A 380 21.71 -9.37 15.64
CA THR A 380 20.75 -8.54 14.91
C THR A 380 19.37 -9.15 14.92
N VAL A 381 18.33 -8.32 14.76
CA VAL A 381 16.95 -8.78 14.59
C VAL A 381 16.35 -8.19 13.30
N PRO A 382 15.96 -9.02 12.32
CA PRO A 382 16.20 -10.46 12.27
C PRO A 382 17.71 -10.79 12.14
N GLU A 383 18.09 -12.03 12.46
CA GLU A 383 19.48 -12.49 12.34
C GLU A 383 19.95 -12.54 10.88
N GLN A 384 19.04 -12.89 9.96
CA GLN A 384 19.27 -12.90 8.52
C GLN A 384 18.12 -12.18 7.80
N PRO A 385 18.15 -10.85 7.70
CA PRO A 385 17.14 -10.12 6.94
C PRO A 385 17.21 -10.56 5.48
N LYS A 386 16.08 -10.98 4.91
CA LYS A 386 15.94 -11.44 3.52
C LYS A 386 14.73 -10.80 2.88
N ASN A 387 14.88 -10.41 1.62
CA ASN A 387 13.77 -10.05 0.76
C ASN A 387 14.11 -10.54 -0.66
N PRO A 388 13.46 -11.58 -1.18
CA PRO A 388 13.77 -12.09 -2.52
C PRO A 388 13.40 -11.11 -3.64
N PHE A 389 12.67 -10.04 -3.32
CA PHE A 389 12.17 -9.07 -4.29
C PHE A 389 12.89 -7.72 -4.22
N GLY A 390 13.88 -7.51 -3.35
CA GLY A 390 14.51 -6.20 -3.23
C GLY A 390 15.44 -6.09 -2.03
N ARG A 391 15.62 -4.87 -1.51
CA ARG A 391 16.40 -4.65 -0.28
C ARG A 391 15.81 -5.45 0.88
N PRO A 392 16.62 -6.08 1.74
CA PRO A 392 16.12 -6.71 2.96
C PRO A 392 15.39 -5.71 3.86
N VAL A 393 14.22 -6.09 4.35
CA VAL A 393 13.37 -5.28 5.24
C VAL A 393 13.11 -6.09 6.51
N PHE A 394 13.04 -5.43 7.66
CA PHE A 394 12.85 -6.05 8.98
C PHE A 394 11.66 -7.01 8.97
N GLN A 395 10.52 -6.57 8.44
CA GLN A 395 9.28 -7.35 8.40
C GLN A 395 9.20 -8.38 7.27
N GLY A 396 10.26 -8.51 6.46
CA GLY A 396 10.21 -9.22 5.18
C GLY A 396 9.17 -8.62 4.24
N LEU A 397 9.09 -9.13 3.00
CA LEU A 397 8.03 -8.75 2.07
C LEU A 397 7.45 -9.95 1.33
N GLN A 398 6.13 -9.94 1.21
CA GLN A 398 5.36 -10.81 0.34
C GLN A 398 5.29 -10.23 -1.07
N TYR A 399 4.79 -11.03 -2.00
CA TYR A 399 4.73 -10.72 -3.42
C TYR A 399 4.00 -9.41 -3.75
N SER A 400 2.99 -9.03 -2.96
CA SER A 400 2.20 -7.79 -3.13
C SER A 400 2.62 -6.69 -2.13
N ASP A 401 3.90 -6.59 -1.79
CA ASP A 401 4.44 -5.46 -1.01
C ASP A 401 3.87 -5.31 0.41
N THR A 402 3.60 -6.42 1.11
CA THR A 402 3.18 -6.41 2.52
C THR A 402 4.09 -7.28 3.39
N PRO A 403 4.14 -7.04 4.72
CA PRO A 403 4.93 -7.83 5.67
C PRO A 403 4.64 -9.33 5.57
N THR A 404 5.62 -10.17 5.88
CA THR A 404 5.38 -11.62 5.98
C THR A 404 4.45 -11.95 7.15
N ASN A 405 3.79 -13.11 7.08
CA ASN A 405 2.94 -13.66 8.14
C ASN A 405 3.51 -15.01 8.60
N PRO A 406 3.83 -15.24 9.89
CA PRO A 406 3.68 -14.31 11.02
C PRO A 406 4.57 -13.07 10.91
N LEU A 407 4.15 -11.99 11.57
CA LEU A 407 4.95 -10.77 11.71
C LEU A 407 6.18 -11.07 12.56
N VAL A 408 7.33 -10.53 12.16
CA VAL A 408 8.53 -10.52 13.00
C VAL A 408 8.29 -9.69 14.27
N GLU A 409 8.85 -10.14 15.39
CA GLU A 409 8.75 -9.42 16.66
C GLU A 409 9.97 -8.54 16.92
N MET A 410 9.75 -7.38 17.54
CA MET A 410 10.79 -6.55 18.14
C MET A 410 11.24 -7.14 19.47
N ARG A 411 11.83 -8.34 19.40
CA ARG A 411 12.27 -9.16 20.55
C ARG A 411 13.64 -9.76 20.29
N PHE A 412 14.46 -9.83 21.32
CA PHE A 412 15.74 -10.54 21.30
C PHE A 412 15.97 -11.30 22.61
N THR A 413 16.57 -12.48 22.54
CA THR A 413 16.96 -13.26 23.72
C THR A 413 18.48 -13.41 23.77
N ASP A 414 19.11 -12.80 24.78
CA ASP A 414 20.54 -12.94 25.02
C ASP A 414 20.84 -14.30 25.69
N LYS A 415 21.19 -15.30 24.87
CA LYS A 415 21.54 -16.64 25.37
C LYS A 415 22.88 -16.69 26.11
N GLN A 416 23.66 -15.62 26.06
CA GLN A 416 24.99 -15.53 26.66
C GLN A 416 25.00 -14.59 27.88
N ALA A 417 23.85 -14.11 28.34
CA ALA A 417 23.76 -13.27 29.54
C ALA A 417 24.19 -14.07 30.78
N GLU A 418 25.09 -13.49 31.58
CA GLU A 418 25.55 -14.14 32.81
C GLU A 418 24.51 -13.96 33.92
N ALA A 419 24.07 -15.07 34.54
CA ALA A 419 23.10 -15.02 35.62
C ALA A 419 23.62 -14.19 36.81
N GLY A 420 22.82 -13.23 37.28
CA GLY A 420 23.18 -12.35 38.40
C GLY A 420 24.06 -11.17 38.03
N LYS A 421 24.52 -11.05 36.77
CA LYS A 421 25.24 -9.88 36.29
C LYS A 421 24.27 -8.84 35.72
N LYS A 422 24.50 -7.58 36.05
CA LYS A 422 23.79 -6.46 35.44
C LYS A 422 24.48 -6.11 34.12
N HIS A 423 23.75 -6.20 33.03
CA HIS A 423 24.19 -5.82 31.70
C HIS A 423 23.51 -4.52 31.27
N GLU A 424 24.24 -3.70 30.52
CA GLU A 424 23.67 -2.55 29.81
C GLU A 424 23.34 -2.96 28.37
N TYR A 425 22.09 -2.77 27.96
CA TYR A 425 21.63 -3.11 26.62
C TYR A 425 21.26 -1.89 25.81
N ARG A 426 21.56 -1.93 24.52
CA ARG A 426 21.13 -0.94 23.54
C ARG A 426 20.59 -1.63 22.30
N VAL A 427 19.54 -1.05 21.72
CA VAL A 427 18.96 -1.46 20.43
C VAL A 427 19.13 -0.31 19.46
N ILE A 428 19.73 -0.58 18.30
CA ILE A 428 20.00 0.42 17.26
C ILE A 428 19.20 0.02 16.02
N ALA A 429 18.36 0.91 15.50
CA ALA A 429 17.65 0.68 14.25
C ALA A 429 18.59 0.92 13.06
N VAL A 430 18.43 0.12 12.00
CA VAL A 430 19.16 0.27 10.74
C VAL A 430 18.17 0.33 9.59
N ASN A 431 18.23 1.37 8.76
CA ASN A 431 17.37 1.52 7.59
C ASN A 431 17.89 0.72 6.39
N THR A 432 17.15 0.70 5.27
CA THR A 432 17.51 -0.18 4.13
C THR A 432 18.70 0.29 3.30
N VAL A 433 19.21 1.48 3.56
CA VAL A 433 20.48 1.98 3.00
C VAL A 433 21.67 1.84 3.98
N GLY A 434 21.43 1.32 5.19
CA GLY A 434 22.47 0.99 6.16
C GLY A 434 22.83 2.09 7.17
N LEU A 435 22.05 3.19 7.22
CA LEU A 435 22.21 4.22 8.24
C LEU A 435 21.65 3.73 9.58
N LYS A 436 22.30 4.13 10.67
CA LYS A 436 22.01 3.69 12.03
C LYS A 436 21.33 4.81 12.81
N SER A 437 20.36 4.48 13.64
CA SER A 437 19.81 5.42 14.61
C SER A 437 20.88 5.85 15.63
N GLU A 438 20.83 7.10 16.05
CA GLU A 438 21.77 7.66 17.03
C GLU A 438 21.66 7.11 18.46
#